data_AF-A0A9D6NY11-F1
#
_entry.id   AF-A0A9D6NY11-F1
#
_cell.length_a   1.000
_cell.length_b   1.000
_cell.length_c   1.000
_cell.angle_alpha   90.00
_cell.angle_beta   90.00
_cell.angle_gamma   90.00
#
_symmetry.space_group_name_H-M   'P 1'
#
loop_
_entity.id
_entity.type
_entity.pdbx_description
1 polymer ?
#
loop_
_entity_poly.entity_id
_entity_poly.type
_entity_poly.pdbx_seq_one_letter_code
_entity_poly.pdbx_strand_id
1 'polypeptide(L)'
;MFLGAAAAASDGPLALGWLLLTVLGIFFIEVAKNASGELFDFDSGTDLAVASEDRSPFSGGKRVLVDALLTRGQTAAIAVISYLLGIAAGLAIVAWREPGIFWLGVLGVACAFFYHAPPLKLSYRGWGELAVGLCYGPLICSGTYLVQRGQVPLAVPLAAVPLGLLIAVFLWINQFPDYRADLGAQKRNLVVQLGRRRGSVAFAWLVAAAFACLALLPLLGLPFTIWLGAVALPPALTATRILRAYPE
;
A
#
# COMPACT_ATOMS: atom_id res chain seq x y z
N MET A 1 8.55 -6.19 -0.56
CA MET A 1 9.34 -7.21 -1.28
C MET A 1 10.78 -7.25 -0.78
N PHE A 2 11.53 -6.15 -0.86
CA PHE A 2 12.94 -6.12 -0.47
C PHE A 2 13.21 -6.66 0.94
N LEU A 3 12.44 -6.23 1.95
CA LEU A 3 12.57 -6.73 3.32
C LEU A 3 12.39 -8.25 3.42
N GLY A 4 11.37 -8.80 2.75
CA GLY A 4 11.13 -10.25 2.74
C GLY A 4 12.21 -11.04 2.00
N ALA A 5 12.76 -10.48 0.91
CA ALA A 5 13.88 -11.07 0.19
C ALA A 5 15.18 -11.02 1.01
N ALA A 6 15.44 -9.91 1.71
CA ALA A 6 16.60 -9.76 2.58
C ALA A 6 16.54 -10.72 3.79
N ALA A 7 15.37 -10.83 4.42
CA ALA A 7 15.14 -11.82 5.47
C ALA A 7 15.25 -13.26 4.94
N ALA A 8 14.77 -13.54 3.73
CA ALA A 8 14.99 -14.85 3.15
C ALA A 8 16.49 -15.09 2.89
N ALA A 9 17.24 -14.09 2.42
CA ALA A 9 18.67 -14.19 2.11
C ALA A 9 19.55 -14.45 3.34
N SER A 10 19.14 -14.00 4.54
CA SER A 10 19.87 -14.35 5.78
C SER A 10 19.81 -15.84 6.11
N ASP A 11 18.77 -16.53 5.62
CA ASP A 11 18.52 -17.94 5.94
C ASP A 11 19.00 -18.88 4.81
N GLY A 12 19.60 -18.33 3.75
CA GLY A 12 20.20 -19.12 2.67
C GLY A 12 20.20 -18.42 1.29
N PRO A 13 20.61 -19.12 0.22
CA PRO A 13 20.57 -18.56 -1.12
C PRO A 13 19.13 -18.32 -1.59
N LEU A 14 18.95 -17.30 -2.43
CA LEU A 14 17.67 -16.96 -3.04
C LEU A 14 17.50 -17.70 -4.37
N ALA A 15 16.32 -18.26 -4.59
CA ALA A 15 15.93 -18.77 -5.90
C ALA A 15 15.48 -17.59 -6.77
N LEU A 16 16.43 -17.00 -7.50
CA LEU A 16 16.24 -15.75 -8.25
C LEU A 16 15.11 -15.83 -9.28
N GLY A 17 14.91 -16.96 -9.95
CA GLY A 17 13.80 -17.15 -10.89
C GLY A 17 12.43 -17.00 -10.21
N TRP A 18 12.25 -17.62 -9.05
CA TRP A 18 11.02 -17.50 -8.26
C TRP A 18 10.87 -16.10 -7.65
N LEU A 19 11.98 -15.47 -7.25
CA LEU A 19 11.93 -14.08 -6.77
C LEU A 19 11.50 -13.12 -7.87
N LEU A 20 12.03 -13.28 -9.08
CA LEU A 20 11.66 -12.48 -10.23
C LEU A 20 10.18 -12.66 -10.58
N LEU A 21 9.68 -13.91 -10.57
CA LEU A 21 8.26 -14.18 -10.78
C LEU A 21 7.38 -13.54 -9.70
N THR A 22 7.80 -13.55 -8.43
CA THR A 22 7.13 -12.83 -7.34
C THR A 22 7.09 -11.32 -7.60
N VAL A 23 8.21 -10.73 -8.03
CA VAL A 23 8.29 -9.30 -8.36
C VAL A 23 7.36 -8.95 -9.51
N LEU A 24 7.36 -9.74 -10.59
CA LEU A 24 6.49 -9.54 -11.74
C LEU A 24 5.01 -9.70 -11.35
N GLY A 25 4.67 -10.72 -10.58
CA GLY A 25 3.30 -10.93 -10.09
C GLY A 25 2.79 -9.75 -9.29
N ILE A 26 3.58 -9.27 -8.32
CA ILE A 26 3.23 -8.09 -7.51
C ILE A 26 3.15 -6.84 -8.40
N PHE A 27 4.11 -6.62 -9.30
CA PHE A 27 4.10 -5.51 -10.25
C PHE A 27 2.80 -5.46 -11.07
N PHE A 28 2.39 -6.59 -11.64
CA PHE A 28 1.15 -6.64 -12.41
C PHE A 28 -0.10 -6.39 -11.55
N ILE A 29 -0.15 -6.90 -10.31
CA ILE A 29 -1.24 -6.59 -9.38
C ILE A 29 -1.26 -5.09 -9.02
N GLU A 30 -0.11 -4.46 -8.85
CA GLU A 30 0.00 -3.02 -8.59
C GLU A 30 -0.47 -2.18 -9.79
N VAL A 31 -0.06 -2.55 -11.01
CA VAL A 31 -0.56 -1.92 -12.25
C VAL A 31 -2.07 -2.08 -12.34
N ALA A 32 -2.58 -3.29 -12.09
CA ALA A 32 -4.00 -3.61 -12.15
C ALA A 32 -4.81 -2.77 -11.17
N LYS A 33 -4.40 -2.76 -9.89
CA LYS A 33 -5.01 -1.96 -8.80
C LYS A 33 -5.06 -0.48 -9.16
N ASN A 34 -3.97 0.05 -9.69
CA ASN A 34 -3.85 1.46 -10.02
C ASN A 34 -4.73 1.84 -11.22
N ALA A 35 -4.77 1.00 -12.26
CA ALA A 35 -5.62 1.22 -13.43
C ALA A 35 -7.11 1.04 -13.10
N SER A 36 -7.47 0.00 -12.33
CA SER A 36 -8.85 -0.18 -11.89
C SER A 36 -9.29 0.95 -10.94
N GLY A 37 -8.42 1.41 -10.06
CA GLY A 37 -8.69 2.54 -9.18
C GLY A 37 -8.99 3.81 -9.96
N GLU A 38 -8.24 4.09 -11.03
CA GLU A 38 -8.50 5.22 -11.92
C GLU A 38 -9.90 5.17 -12.53
N LEU A 39 -10.36 3.99 -12.95
CA LEU A 39 -11.71 3.82 -13.50
C LEU A 39 -12.78 4.13 -12.45
N PHE A 40 -12.63 3.59 -11.24
CA PHE A 40 -13.63 3.77 -10.19
C PHE A 40 -13.68 5.20 -9.66
N ASP A 41 -12.52 5.86 -9.49
CA ASP A 41 -12.43 7.23 -8.99
C ASP A 41 -12.84 8.26 -10.06
N PHE A 42 -12.61 7.96 -11.35
CA PHE A 42 -13.15 8.74 -12.46
C PHE A 42 -14.67 8.59 -12.58
N ASP A 43 -15.18 7.36 -12.56
CA ASP A 43 -16.63 7.09 -12.68
C ASP A 43 -17.42 7.65 -11.47
N SER A 44 -16.80 7.77 -10.28
CA SER A 44 -17.42 8.41 -9.11
C SER A 44 -17.34 9.94 -9.13
N GLY A 45 -16.59 10.52 -10.07
CA GLY A 45 -16.37 11.96 -10.16
C GLY A 45 -15.39 12.53 -9.14
N THR A 46 -14.72 11.69 -8.34
CA THR A 46 -13.77 12.12 -7.32
C THR A 46 -12.61 12.88 -7.95
N ASP A 47 -12.02 12.32 -9.01
CA ASP A 47 -10.86 12.92 -9.70
C ASP A 47 -11.24 14.21 -10.45
N LEU A 48 -12.51 14.37 -10.84
CA LEU A 48 -13.02 15.57 -11.51
C LEU A 48 -13.26 16.74 -10.54
N ALA A 49 -13.46 16.44 -9.26
CA ALA A 49 -13.80 17.42 -8.23
C ALA A 49 -12.59 18.12 -7.61
N VAL A 50 -11.35 17.71 -7.93
CA VAL A 50 -10.14 18.27 -7.35
C VAL A 50 -9.80 19.62 -8.00
N ALA A 51 -10.01 20.70 -7.23
CA ALA A 51 -9.71 22.07 -7.64
C ALA A 51 -8.23 22.23 -7.99
N SER A 52 -7.90 23.05 -8.99
CA SER A 52 -6.51 23.24 -9.46
C SER A 52 -5.56 23.75 -8.38
N GLU A 53 -6.07 24.52 -7.44
CA GLU A 53 -5.34 25.10 -6.31
C GLU A 53 -5.02 24.09 -5.19
N ASP A 54 -5.82 23.04 -5.05
CA ASP A 54 -5.62 21.97 -4.06
C ASP A 54 -4.69 20.85 -4.59
N ARG A 55 -4.18 20.99 -5.83
CA ARG A 55 -3.32 20.00 -6.49
C ARG A 55 -1.87 20.12 -6.01
N SER A 56 -1.28 18.97 -5.76
CA SER A 56 0.17 18.82 -5.57
C SER A 56 0.71 17.77 -6.55
N PRO A 57 2.04 17.64 -6.72
CA PRO A 57 2.63 16.54 -7.50
C PRO A 57 2.25 15.13 -7.00
N PHE A 58 1.64 15.02 -5.83
CA PHE A 58 1.31 13.77 -5.15
C PHE A 58 -0.19 13.64 -4.79
N SER A 59 -1.05 14.57 -5.21
CA SER A 59 -2.49 14.60 -4.91
C SER A 59 -3.33 14.91 -6.16
N GLY A 60 -4.64 14.66 -6.12
CA GLY A 60 -5.55 14.95 -7.23
C GLY A 60 -5.69 13.86 -8.30
N GLY A 61 -5.47 12.59 -7.94
CA GLY A 61 -5.57 11.44 -8.84
C GLY A 61 -4.42 11.36 -9.85
N LYS A 62 -4.38 10.28 -10.64
CA LYS A 62 -3.32 10.12 -11.68
C LYS A 62 -3.64 10.91 -12.94
N ARG A 63 -4.90 11.35 -13.08
CA ARG A 63 -5.43 12.18 -14.17
C ARG A 63 -5.29 11.56 -15.55
N VAL A 64 -5.09 10.24 -15.64
CA VAL A 64 -4.93 9.55 -16.92
C VAL A 64 -6.20 9.65 -17.74
N LEU A 65 -7.36 9.52 -17.08
CA LEU A 65 -8.67 9.68 -17.72
C LEU A 65 -9.13 11.14 -17.76
N VAL A 66 -8.81 11.94 -16.73
CA VAL A 66 -9.16 13.36 -16.66
C VAL A 66 -8.49 14.16 -17.79
N ASP A 67 -7.21 13.88 -18.04
CA ASP A 67 -6.42 14.56 -19.07
C ASP A 67 -6.50 13.85 -20.43
N ALA A 68 -7.39 12.85 -20.56
CA ALA A 68 -7.62 12.07 -21.77
C ALA A 68 -6.35 11.45 -22.37
N LEU A 69 -5.36 11.10 -21.55
CA LEU A 69 -4.12 10.42 -21.97
C LEU A 69 -4.40 8.98 -22.43
N LEU A 70 -5.39 8.34 -21.81
CA LEU A 70 -5.93 7.06 -22.22
C LEU A 70 -7.46 7.12 -22.24
N THR A 71 -8.06 6.32 -23.10
CA THR A 71 -9.51 6.07 -23.07
C THR A 71 -9.88 5.17 -21.89
N ARG A 72 -11.12 5.28 -21.43
CA ARG A 72 -11.68 4.36 -20.40
C ARG A 72 -11.50 2.89 -20.79
N GLY A 73 -11.67 2.55 -22.08
CA GLY A 73 -11.47 1.20 -22.60
C GLY A 73 -10.01 0.72 -22.51
N GLN A 74 -9.04 1.58 -22.83
CA GLN A 74 -7.62 1.27 -22.69
C GLN A 74 -7.24 1.05 -21.22
N THR A 75 -7.69 1.93 -20.32
CA THR A 75 -7.41 1.79 -18.88
C THR A 75 -8.05 0.51 -18.31
N ALA A 76 -9.26 0.15 -18.76
CA ALA A 76 -9.89 -1.13 -18.40
C ALA A 76 -9.12 -2.34 -18.93
N ALA A 77 -8.64 -2.28 -20.17
CA ALA A 77 -7.82 -3.35 -20.74
C ALA A 77 -6.51 -3.53 -19.94
N ILE A 78 -5.82 -2.44 -19.58
CA ILE A 78 -4.62 -2.49 -18.74
C ILE A 78 -4.93 -3.14 -17.39
N ALA A 79 -6.03 -2.75 -16.74
CA ALA A 79 -6.43 -3.32 -15.46
C ALA A 79 -6.68 -4.83 -15.56
N VAL A 80 -7.50 -5.27 -16.53
CA VAL A 80 -7.87 -6.68 -16.72
C VAL A 80 -6.66 -7.53 -17.10
N ILE A 81 -5.88 -7.11 -18.09
CA ILE A 81 -4.70 -7.86 -18.54
C ILE A 81 -3.70 -7.99 -17.40
N SER A 82 -3.46 -6.91 -16.63
CA SER A 82 -2.52 -6.95 -15.51
C SER A 82 -3.04 -7.82 -14.36
N TYR A 83 -4.34 -7.81 -14.05
CA TYR A 83 -4.89 -8.78 -13.08
C TYR A 83 -4.67 -10.21 -13.54
N LEU A 84 -4.94 -10.53 -14.80
CA LEU A 84 -4.76 -11.88 -15.34
C LEU A 84 -3.29 -12.31 -15.27
N LEU A 85 -2.35 -11.45 -15.65
CA LEU A 85 -0.91 -11.74 -15.59
C LEU A 85 -0.42 -11.91 -14.15
N GLY A 86 -0.85 -11.05 -13.23
CA GLY A 86 -0.49 -11.14 -11.81
C GLY A 86 -1.05 -12.40 -11.15
N ILE A 87 -2.31 -12.74 -11.43
CA ILE A 87 -2.95 -13.98 -10.95
C ILE A 87 -2.26 -15.20 -11.56
N ALA A 88 -1.95 -15.20 -12.85
CA ALA A 88 -1.24 -16.30 -13.51
C ALA A 88 0.15 -16.53 -12.89
N ALA A 89 0.90 -15.46 -12.62
CA ALA A 89 2.18 -15.55 -11.91
C ALA A 89 2.01 -16.14 -10.50
N GLY A 90 1.01 -15.68 -9.75
CA GLY A 90 0.68 -16.23 -8.43
C GLY A 90 0.30 -17.71 -8.47
N LEU A 91 -0.53 -18.12 -9.43
CA LEU A 91 -0.95 -19.52 -9.62
C LEU A 91 0.22 -20.41 -10.06
N ALA A 92 1.13 -19.91 -10.88
CA ALA A 92 2.36 -20.60 -11.23
C ALA A 92 3.23 -20.88 -9.98
N ILE A 93 3.37 -19.90 -9.09
CA ILE A 93 4.06 -20.07 -7.80
C ILE A 93 3.32 -21.10 -6.93
N VAL A 94 1.99 -21.04 -6.84
CA VAL A 94 1.18 -22.01 -6.08
C VAL A 94 1.36 -23.43 -6.60
N ALA A 95 1.36 -23.61 -7.92
CA ALA A 95 1.43 -24.93 -8.56
C ALA A 95 2.82 -25.58 -8.49
N TRP A 96 3.88 -24.77 -8.61
CA TRP A 96 5.23 -25.30 -8.85
C TRP A 96 6.26 -24.89 -7.80
N ARG A 97 5.90 -24.04 -6.84
CA ARG A 97 6.83 -23.57 -5.80
C ARG A 97 6.28 -23.70 -4.39
N GLU A 98 5.24 -22.95 -4.04
CA GLU A 98 4.73 -22.87 -2.66
C GLU A 98 3.21 -22.70 -2.61
N PRO A 99 2.44 -23.76 -2.35
CA PRO A 99 0.97 -23.72 -2.36
C PRO A 99 0.36 -22.74 -1.36
N GLY A 100 1.04 -22.47 -0.24
CA GLY A 100 0.60 -21.52 0.79
C GLY A 100 0.41 -20.09 0.27
N ILE A 101 1.02 -19.74 -0.87
CA ILE A 101 0.84 -18.46 -1.54
C ILE A 101 -0.60 -18.23 -2.00
N PHE A 102 -1.39 -19.29 -2.17
CA PHE A 102 -2.79 -19.18 -2.57
C PHE A 102 -3.57 -18.22 -1.67
N TRP A 103 -3.47 -18.38 -0.34
CA TRP A 103 -4.22 -17.55 0.61
C TRP A 103 -3.73 -16.10 0.64
N LEU A 104 -2.42 -15.88 0.60
CA LEU A 104 -1.85 -14.53 0.55
C LEU A 104 -2.18 -13.83 -0.77
N GLY A 105 -2.18 -14.57 -1.87
CA GLY A 105 -2.54 -14.09 -3.20
C GLY A 105 -4.02 -13.71 -3.30
N VAL A 106 -4.93 -14.57 -2.81
CA VAL A 106 -6.36 -14.27 -2.74
C VAL A 106 -6.61 -13.01 -1.93
N LEU A 107 -5.99 -12.90 -0.73
CA LEU A 107 -6.12 -11.71 0.10
C LEU A 107 -5.56 -10.46 -0.60
N GLY A 108 -4.39 -10.56 -1.23
CA GLY A 108 -3.76 -9.45 -1.96
C GLY A 108 -4.60 -8.97 -3.14
N VAL A 109 -5.11 -9.89 -3.97
CA VAL A 109 -5.99 -9.56 -5.11
C VAL A 109 -7.31 -8.98 -4.64
N ALA A 110 -7.93 -9.56 -3.61
CA ALA A 110 -9.17 -9.05 -3.01
C ALA A 110 -8.97 -7.63 -2.47
N CYS A 111 -7.90 -7.39 -1.70
CA CYS A 111 -7.54 -6.06 -1.23
C CYS A 111 -7.31 -5.10 -2.40
N ALA A 112 -6.55 -5.49 -3.43
CA ALA A 112 -6.30 -4.66 -4.60
C ALA A 112 -7.60 -4.23 -5.31
N PHE A 113 -8.50 -5.17 -5.56
CA PHE A 113 -9.75 -4.90 -6.29
C PHE A 113 -10.75 -4.12 -5.43
N PHE A 114 -11.07 -4.63 -4.25
CA PHE A 114 -12.07 -4.04 -3.36
C PHE A 114 -11.61 -2.78 -2.63
N TYR A 115 -10.34 -2.37 -2.82
CA TYR A 115 -9.86 -1.08 -2.35
C TYR A 115 -10.71 0.06 -2.90
N HIS A 116 -11.00 0.05 -4.21
CA HIS A 116 -11.87 1.04 -4.87
C HIS A 116 -13.23 0.44 -5.27
N ALA A 117 -13.27 -0.84 -5.62
CA ALA A 117 -14.47 -1.47 -6.19
C ALA A 117 -15.57 -1.77 -5.14
N PRO A 118 -16.86 -1.72 -5.53
CA PRO A 118 -17.94 -2.28 -4.73
C PRO A 118 -17.80 -3.81 -4.58
N PRO A 119 -18.37 -4.40 -3.51
CA PRO A 119 -19.19 -3.76 -2.49
C PRO A 119 -18.39 -3.10 -1.37
N LEU A 120 -17.11 -3.43 -1.16
CA LEU A 120 -16.38 -3.01 0.05
C LEU A 120 -15.83 -1.58 -0.01
N LYS A 121 -15.39 -1.10 -1.17
CA LYS A 121 -14.80 0.25 -1.38
C LYS A 121 -13.97 0.74 -0.19
N LEU A 122 -12.92 -0.01 0.18
CA LEU A 122 -12.19 0.21 1.44
C LEU A 122 -11.66 1.65 1.59
N SER A 123 -11.16 2.26 0.50
CA SER A 123 -10.66 3.64 0.50
C SER A 123 -11.76 4.69 0.72
N TYR A 124 -13.02 4.35 0.41
CA TYR A 124 -14.19 5.22 0.59
C TYR A 124 -14.80 5.11 1.99
N ARG A 125 -14.36 4.15 2.79
CA ARG A 125 -14.99 3.80 4.08
C ARG A 125 -14.05 3.88 5.27
N GLY A 126 -12.86 4.46 5.12
CA GLY A 126 -11.88 4.62 6.20
C GLY A 126 -11.09 3.34 6.53
N TRP A 127 -11.10 2.35 5.62
CA TRP A 127 -10.31 1.13 5.76
C TRP A 127 -9.07 1.12 4.86
N GLY A 128 -8.86 2.19 4.09
CA GLY A 128 -7.82 2.24 3.05
C GLY A 128 -6.41 2.15 3.63
N GLU A 129 -6.13 2.91 4.69
CA GLU A 129 -4.83 3.00 5.35
C GLU A 129 -4.45 1.69 6.02
N LEU A 130 -5.42 1.03 6.67
CA LEU A 130 -5.22 -0.30 7.24
C LEU A 130 -4.96 -1.33 6.14
N ALA A 131 -5.76 -1.33 5.08
CA ALA A 131 -5.60 -2.26 3.96
C ALA A 131 -4.23 -2.11 3.29
N VAL A 132 -3.81 -0.87 3.00
CA VAL A 132 -2.49 -0.57 2.44
C VAL A 132 -1.38 -0.97 3.42
N GLY A 133 -1.47 -0.59 4.69
CA GLY A 133 -0.45 -0.92 5.67
C GLY A 133 -0.23 -2.44 5.82
N LEU A 134 -1.32 -3.22 5.85
CA LEU A 134 -1.25 -4.68 5.90
C LEU A 134 -0.72 -5.30 4.60
N CYS A 135 -1.15 -4.79 3.45
CA CYS A 135 -0.73 -5.33 2.14
C CYS A 135 0.76 -5.06 1.86
N TYR A 136 1.20 -3.81 1.97
CA TYR A 136 2.58 -3.45 1.62
C TYR A 136 3.60 -3.78 2.71
N GLY A 137 3.16 -3.88 3.97
CA GLY A 137 3.99 -4.34 5.08
C GLY A 137 3.98 -5.87 5.19
N PRO A 138 3.24 -6.44 6.16
CA PRO A 138 3.26 -7.88 6.43
C PRO A 138 2.96 -8.79 5.24
N LEU A 139 1.90 -8.53 4.48
CA LEU A 139 1.42 -9.47 3.44
C LEU A 139 2.48 -9.71 2.35
N ILE A 140 2.97 -8.63 1.73
CA ILE A 140 3.99 -8.72 0.67
C ILE A 140 5.32 -9.24 1.24
N CYS A 141 5.71 -8.83 2.46
CA CYS A 141 6.94 -9.30 3.10
C CYS A 141 6.89 -10.81 3.34
N SER A 142 5.84 -11.29 4.00
CA SER A 142 5.60 -12.69 4.29
C SER A 142 5.43 -13.52 3.03
N GLY A 143 4.70 -13.04 2.02
CA GLY A 143 4.58 -13.73 0.74
C GLY A 143 5.92 -13.88 0.03
N THR A 144 6.74 -12.82 0.00
CA THR A 144 8.08 -12.89 -0.60
C THR A 144 8.97 -13.91 0.11
N TYR A 145 8.96 -13.91 1.45
CA TYR A 145 9.73 -14.86 2.24
C TYR A 145 9.22 -16.30 2.07
N LEU A 146 7.89 -16.49 2.07
CA LEU A 146 7.23 -17.79 1.90
C LEU A 146 7.65 -18.46 0.60
N VAL A 147 7.64 -17.74 -0.53
CA VAL A 147 8.12 -18.29 -1.83
C VAL A 147 9.56 -18.82 -1.76
N GLN A 148 10.41 -18.20 -0.94
CA GLN A 148 11.83 -18.56 -0.85
C GLN A 148 12.09 -19.70 0.13
N ARG A 149 11.33 -19.78 1.23
CA ARG A 149 11.65 -20.64 2.39
C ARG A 149 10.57 -21.68 2.74
N GLY A 150 9.38 -21.60 2.16
CA GLY A 150 8.27 -22.54 2.40
C GLY A 150 7.60 -22.43 3.77
N GLN A 151 8.02 -21.47 4.59
CA GLN A 151 7.42 -21.16 5.89
C GLN A 151 7.54 -19.66 6.16
N VAL A 152 6.79 -19.16 7.15
CA VAL A 152 6.88 -17.75 7.58
C VAL A 152 7.02 -17.72 9.11
N PRO A 153 8.24 -17.54 9.64
CA PRO A 153 8.40 -17.33 11.07
C PRO A 153 7.81 -15.97 11.46
N LEU A 154 7.27 -15.86 12.68
CA LEU A 154 6.58 -14.67 13.17
C LEU A 154 7.44 -13.39 13.09
N ALA A 155 8.76 -13.52 13.17
CA ALA A 155 9.69 -12.41 13.03
C ALA A 155 9.55 -11.67 11.68
N VAL A 156 9.19 -12.35 10.59
CA VAL A 156 9.10 -11.76 9.24
C VAL A 156 7.95 -10.76 9.11
N PRO A 157 6.68 -11.12 9.40
CA PRO A 157 5.59 -10.14 9.38
C PRO A 157 5.78 -9.05 10.43
N LEU A 158 6.31 -9.38 11.63
CA LEU A 158 6.60 -8.38 12.67
C LEU A 158 7.62 -7.34 12.20
N ALA A 159 8.69 -7.76 11.52
CA ALA A 159 9.69 -6.85 10.94
C ALA A 159 9.08 -5.86 9.94
N ALA A 160 8.00 -6.25 9.27
CA ALA A 160 7.34 -5.44 8.25
C ALA A 160 6.24 -4.52 8.79
N VAL A 161 5.86 -4.65 10.07
CA VAL A 161 4.82 -3.79 10.68
C VAL A 161 5.21 -2.31 10.67
N PRO A 162 6.42 -1.88 11.09
CA PRO A 162 6.81 -0.47 11.01
C PRO A 162 6.74 0.09 9.60
N LEU A 163 7.17 -0.70 8.60
CA LEU A 163 7.09 -0.31 7.20
C LEU A 163 5.63 -0.16 6.75
N GLY A 164 4.75 -1.10 7.11
CA GLY A 164 3.32 -1.00 6.82
C GLY A 164 2.68 0.26 7.42
N LEU A 165 3.01 0.60 8.66
CA LEU A 165 2.55 1.82 9.32
C LEU A 165 3.06 3.08 8.60
N LEU A 166 4.33 3.11 8.20
CA LEU A 166 4.89 4.24 7.44
C LEU A 166 4.25 4.39 6.04
N ILE A 167 3.90 3.29 5.38
CA ILE A 167 3.18 3.34 4.09
C ILE A 167 1.73 3.83 4.30
N ALA A 168 1.08 3.42 5.39
CA ALA A 168 -0.23 3.95 5.76
C ALA A 168 -0.17 5.47 6.03
N VAL A 169 0.86 5.94 6.73
CA VAL A 169 1.16 7.38 6.92
C VAL A 169 1.37 8.08 5.58
N PHE A 170 2.14 7.50 4.67
CA PHE A 170 2.35 8.05 3.33
C PHE A 170 1.05 8.19 2.53
N LEU A 171 0.14 7.21 2.60
CA LEU A 171 -1.18 7.34 2.00
C LEU A 171 -2.00 8.46 2.68
N TRP A 172 -1.96 8.48 4.01
CA TRP A 172 -2.76 9.40 4.83
C TRP A 172 -2.42 10.86 4.52
N ILE A 173 -1.14 11.23 4.37
CA ILE A 173 -0.76 12.63 4.09
C ILE A 173 -1.33 13.13 2.74
N ASN A 174 -1.46 12.26 1.74
CA ASN A 174 -1.98 12.63 0.43
C ASN A 174 -3.48 12.95 0.44
N GLN A 175 -4.21 12.52 1.48
CA GLN A 175 -5.65 12.78 1.62
C GLN A 175 -5.97 14.15 2.21
N PHE A 176 -4.98 14.88 2.74
CA PHE A 176 -5.22 16.21 3.29
C PHE A 176 -5.52 17.25 2.21
N PRO A 177 -4.72 17.36 1.12
CA PRO A 177 -5.08 18.22 -0.01
C PRO A 177 -6.41 17.79 -0.65
N ASP A 178 -6.65 16.48 -0.76
CA ASP A 178 -7.84 15.93 -1.42
C ASP A 178 -9.11 16.00 -0.55
N TYR A 179 -9.04 16.51 0.69
CA TYR A 179 -10.14 16.49 1.67
C TYR A 179 -11.47 17.01 1.12
N ARG A 180 -11.46 18.16 0.42
CA ARG A 180 -12.69 18.78 -0.11
C ARG A 180 -13.30 17.95 -1.24
N ALA A 181 -12.47 17.46 -2.15
CA ALA A 181 -12.90 16.62 -3.27
C ALA A 181 -13.44 15.28 -2.77
N ASP A 182 -12.72 14.62 -1.86
CA ASP A 182 -13.13 13.36 -1.24
C ASP A 182 -14.44 13.49 -0.47
N LEU A 183 -14.62 14.58 0.28
CA LEU A 183 -15.87 14.88 0.99
C LEU A 183 -17.03 15.06 0.00
N GLY A 184 -16.82 15.80 -1.10
CA GLY A 184 -17.82 16.02 -2.15
C GLY A 184 -18.25 14.72 -2.84
N ALA A 185 -17.30 13.83 -3.12
CA ALA A 185 -17.52 12.54 -3.77
C ALA A 185 -17.99 11.41 -2.82
N GLN A 186 -18.30 11.72 -1.56
CA GLN A 186 -18.67 10.76 -0.52
C GLN A 186 -17.58 9.68 -0.26
N LYS A 187 -16.32 9.98 -0.57
CA LYS A 187 -15.15 9.17 -0.23
C LYS A 187 -14.73 9.48 1.21
N ARG A 188 -15.41 8.82 2.16
CA ARG A 188 -15.20 9.02 3.61
C ARG A 188 -13.97 8.26 4.11
N ASN A 189 -12.78 8.63 3.64
CA ASN A 189 -11.51 8.15 4.18
C ASN A 189 -11.29 8.66 5.62
N LEU A 190 -10.20 8.24 6.29
CA LEU A 190 -9.97 8.59 7.69
C LEU A 190 -9.77 10.10 7.90
N VAL A 191 -9.14 10.81 6.95
CA VAL A 191 -8.97 12.27 7.03
C VAL A 191 -10.33 12.98 6.95
N VAL A 192 -11.22 12.55 6.06
CA VAL A 192 -12.60 13.05 5.95
C VAL A 192 -13.42 12.75 7.20
N GLN A 193 -13.33 11.53 7.74
CA GLN A 193 -14.08 11.14 8.94
C GLN A 193 -13.65 11.88 10.21
N LEU A 194 -12.34 12.09 10.38
CA LEU A 194 -11.78 12.76 11.56
C LEU A 194 -11.80 14.29 11.44
N GLY A 195 -11.80 14.81 10.21
CA GLY A 195 -11.47 16.19 9.91
C GLY A 195 -9.97 16.45 9.96
N ARG A 196 -9.49 17.41 9.17
CA ARG A 196 -8.05 17.65 8.95
C ARG A 196 -7.28 17.89 10.25
N ARG A 197 -7.79 18.71 11.18
CA ARG A 197 -7.11 19.00 12.45
C ARG A 197 -6.93 17.77 13.36
N ARG A 198 -7.93 16.90 13.48
CA ARG A 198 -7.80 15.65 14.26
C ARG A 198 -7.01 14.61 13.48
N GLY A 199 -7.17 14.59 12.16
CA GLY A 199 -6.37 13.78 11.24
C GLY A 199 -4.88 14.04 11.38
N SER A 200 -4.44 15.30 11.53
CA SER A 200 -3.00 15.61 11.68
C SER A 200 -2.41 15.15 13.01
N VAL A 201 -3.25 15.11 14.06
CA VAL A 201 -2.87 14.52 15.36
C VAL A 201 -2.80 12.99 15.25
N ALA A 202 -3.80 12.35 14.64
CA ALA A 202 -3.80 10.90 14.42
C ALA A 202 -2.62 10.45 13.55
N PHE A 203 -2.28 11.22 12.52
CA PHE A 203 -1.08 11.03 11.69
C PHE A 203 0.18 11.01 12.55
N ALA A 204 0.36 11.99 13.44
CA ALA A 204 1.52 12.06 14.34
C ALA A 204 1.61 10.84 15.26
N TRP A 205 0.47 10.36 15.79
CA TRP A 205 0.42 9.13 16.58
C TRP A 205 0.79 7.90 15.78
N LEU A 206 0.36 7.80 14.52
CA LEU A 206 0.69 6.67 13.66
C LEU A 206 2.19 6.64 13.30
N VAL A 207 2.79 7.82 13.07
CA VAL A 207 4.25 7.97 12.91
C VAL A 207 4.97 7.52 14.19
N ALA A 208 4.54 8.02 15.36
CA ALA A 208 5.13 7.63 16.64
C ALA A 208 5.01 6.13 16.89
N ALA A 209 3.86 5.52 16.58
CA ALA A 209 3.63 4.08 16.68
C ALA A 209 4.59 3.29 15.76
N ALA A 210 4.80 3.74 14.52
CA ALA A 210 5.73 3.09 13.59
C ALA A 210 7.15 3.04 14.15
N PHE A 211 7.67 4.16 14.68
CA PHE A 211 9.01 4.21 15.25
C PHE A 211 9.10 3.53 16.63
N ALA A 212 8.04 3.56 17.44
CA ALA A 212 7.98 2.78 18.68
C ALA A 212 8.05 1.28 18.38
N CYS A 213 7.27 0.78 17.42
CA CYS A 213 7.38 -0.60 16.94
C CYS A 213 8.80 -0.90 16.49
N LEU A 214 9.39 -0.04 15.63
CA LEU A 214 10.76 -0.23 15.15
C LEU A 214 11.79 -0.33 16.28
N ALA A 215 11.67 0.52 17.31
CA ALA A 215 12.56 0.54 18.46
C ALA A 215 12.43 -0.71 19.34
N LEU A 216 11.22 -1.25 19.49
CA LEU A 216 10.93 -2.39 20.36
C LEU A 216 11.21 -3.75 19.72
N LEU A 217 11.28 -3.85 18.38
CA LEU A 217 11.45 -5.14 17.68
C LEU A 217 12.70 -5.94 18.11
N PRO A 218 13.88 -5.34 18.40
CA PRO A 218 15.00 -6.12 18.91
C PRO A 218 14.77 -6.75 20.28
N LEU A 219 13.91 -6.17 21.13
CA LEU A 219 13.51 -6.78 22.40
C LEU A 219 12.68 -8.06 22.21
N LEU A 220 12.12 -8.25 21.00
CA LEU A 220 11.41 -9.45 20.59
C LEU A 220 12.31 -10.43 19.82
N GLY A 221 13.63 -10.23 19.83
CA GLY A 221 14.62 -11.13 19.23
C GLY A 221 14.93 -10.85 17.75
N LEU A 222 14.44 -9.74 17.17
CA LEU A 222 14.84 -9.32 15.83
C LEU A 222 16.25 -8.69 15.83
N PRO A 223 17.00 -8.77 14.71
CA PRO A 223 18.35 -8.21 14.67
C PRO A 223 18.34 -6.68 14.78
N PHE A 224 19.34 -6.12 15.48
CA PHE A 224 19.52 -4.67 15.63
C PHE A 224 19.69 -3.92 14.30
N THR A 225 20.05 -4.62 13.21
CA THR A 225 20.11 -4.04 11.85
C THR A 225 18.77 -3.47 11.39
N ILE A 226 17.64 -3.87 11.99
CA ILE A 226 16.33 -3.28 11.69
C ILE A 226 16.27 -1.79 12.02
N TRP A 227 17.10 -1.31 12.95
CA TRP A 227 17.21 0.12 13.27
C TRP A 227 17.79 0.97 12.14
N LEU A 228 18.34 0.37 11.08
CA LEU A 228 18.64 1.12 9.85
C LEU A 228 17.39 1.81 9.29
N GLY A 229 16.19 1.27 9.55
CA GLY A 229 14.92 1.93 9.22
C GLY A 229 14.70 3.28 9.92
N ALA A 230 15.45 3.58 11.00
CA ALA A 230 15.39 4.88 11.69
C ALA A 230 15.90 6.03 10.82
N VAL A 231 16.56 5.75 9.69
CA VAL A 231 16.89 6.76 8.66
C VAL A 231 15.65 7.49 8.14
N ALA A 232 14.46 6.87 8.24
CA ALA A 232 13.20 7.50 7.88
C ALA A 232 12.68 8.50 8.93
N LEU A 233 13.29 8.59 10.12
CA LEU A 233 12.82 9.44 11.20
C LEU A 233 12.89 10.94 10.87
N PRO A 234 14.00 11.50 10.35
CA PRO A 234 14.06 12.93 10.01
C PRO A 234 12.99 13.39 9.01
N PRO A 235 12.74 12.71 7.87
CA PRO A 235 11.67 13.12 6.96
C PRO A 235 10.29 12.92 7.59
N ALA A 236 10.05 11.85 8.35
CA ALA A 236 8.76 11.63 9.02
C ALA A 236 8.45 12.69 10.07
N LEU A 237 9.44 13.13 10.85
CA LEU A 237 9.29 14.24 11.80
C LEU A 237 9.04 15.57 11.07
N THR A 238 9.73 15.81 9.96
CA THR A 238 9.53 17.01 9.14
C THR A 238 8.09 17.06 8.60
N ALA A 239 7.62 15.96 8.00
CA ALA A 239 6.25 15.84 7.52
C ALA A 239 5.22 16.06 8.65
N THR A 240 5.45 15.44 9.82
CA THR A 240 4.57 15.60 10.99
C THR A 240 4.52 17.06 11.47
N ARG A 241 5.66 17.75 11.53
CA ARG A 241 5.73 19.16 11.94
C ARG A 241 4.98 20.06 10.98
N ILE A 242 5.23 19.91 9.67
CA ILE A 242 4.58 20.71 8.63
C ILE A 242 3.07 20.50 8.68
N LEU A 243 2.61 19.25 8.68
CA LEU A 243 1.19 18.92 8.68
C LEU A 243 0.46 19.39 9.94
N ARG A 244 1.13 19.38 11.10
CA ARG A 244 0.55 19.91 12.35
C ARG A 244 0.49 21.43 12.38
N ALA A 245 1.43 22.11 11.72
CA ALA A 245 1.42 23.58 11.60
C ALA A 245 0.38 24.05 10.58
N TYR A 246 0.21 23.30 9.49
CA TYR A 246 -0.70 23.61 8.38
C TYR A 246 -1.60 22.40 8.09
N PRO A 247 -2.58 22.11 8.96
CA PRO A 247 -3.54 21.05 8.70
C PRO A 247 -4.55 21.45 7.62
N GLU A 248 -4.69 22.75 7.33
CA GLU A 248 -5.58 23.34 6.33
C GLU A 248 -4.92 23.59 4.97
#